data_AF-A0A8D0MXV5-F1
#
_entry.id   AF-A0A8D0MXV5-F1
#
_cell.length_a   1.000
_cell.length_b   1.000
_cell.length_c   1.000
_cell.angle_alpha   90.00
_cell.angle_beta   90.00
_cell.angle_gamma   90.00
#
_symmetry.space_group_name_H-M   'P 1'
#
loop_
_entity.id
_entity.type
_entity.pdbx_description
1 polymer ?
#
loop_
_entity_poly.entity_id
_entity_poly.type
_entity_poly.pdbx_seq_one_letter_code
_entity_poly.pdbx_strand_id
1 'polypeptide(L)'
;GASDLWRAYWDMKEANYQNSGRYFRARGNYEAAQRGPGGIWAAKIISNVGEYFQGLLQYLGSSSEREEDQMSNRRAEEWGRSGQDPDHFRPAGLPKKY
;
A
#
# COMPACT_ATOMS: atom_id res chain seq x y z
N GLY A 1 -8.59 7.71 0.24
CA GLY A 1 -7.22 7.87 -0.26
C GLY A 1 -6.19 7.63 0.82
N ALA A 2 -5.81 8.67 1.58
CA ALA A 2 -4.70 8.63 2.52
C ALA A 2 -4.76 7.54 3.58
N SER A 3 -5.92 7.48 4.25
CA SER A 3 -6.12 6.61 5.38
C SER A 3 -6.10 5.16 4.92
N ASP A 4 -6.55 4.89 3.70
CA ASP A 4 -6.56 3.55 3.11
C ASP A 4 -5.12 3.11 2.76
N LEU A 5 -4.30 4.00 2.19
CA LEU A 5 -2.87 3.74 1.95
C LEU A 5 -2.08 3.54 3.26
N TRP A 6 -2.35 4.37 4.27
CA TRP A 6 -1.75 4.22 5.61
C TRP A 6 -2.15 2.91 6.28
N ARG A 7 -3.44 2.56 6.20
CA ARG A 7 -3.95 1.28 6.71
C ARG A 7 -3.29 0.10 5.98
N ALA A 8 -3.18 0.15 4.65
CA ALA A 8 -2.52 -0.89 3.88
C ALA A 8 -1.03 -1.04 4.23
N TYR A 9 -0.34 0.06 4.51
CA TYR A 9 1.03 0.02 5.03
C TYR A 9 1.09 -0.67 6.41
N TRP A 10 0.19 -0.33 7.34
CA TRP A 10 0.17 -0.97 8.66
C TRP A 10 -0.21 -2.44 8.59
N ASP A 11 -1.20 -2.82 7.79
CA ASP A 11 -1.57 -4.22 7.60
C ASP A 11 -0.43 -5.02 6.96
N MET A 12 0.33 -4.43 6.02
CA MET A 12 1.54 -5.05 5.47
C MET A 12 2.58 -5.31 6.57
N LYS A 13 2.81 -4.32 7.43
CA LYS A 13 3.76 -4.42 8.55
C LYS A 13 3.28 -5.42 9.61
N GLU A 14 1.99 -5.45 9.92
CA GLU A 14 1.38 -6.37 10.88
C GLU A 14 1.37 -7.81 10.35
N ALA A 15 1.00 -8.00 9.08
CA ALA A 15 0.97 -9.31 8.44
C ALA A 15 2.36 -9.94 8.37
N ASN A 16 3.41 -9.11 8.14
CA ASN A 16 4.80 -9.52 8.01
C ASN A 16 4.96 -10.80 7.15
N TYR A 17 4.20 -10.85 6.04
CA TYR A 17 4.05 -12.06 5.23
C TYR A 17 4.92 -11.98 3.98
N GLN A 18 5.55 -13.09 3.61
CA GLN A 18 6.43 -13.12 2.44
C GLN A 18 5.63 -12.89 1.15
N ASN A 19 6.20 -12.13 0.22
CA ASN A 19 5.62 -11.82 -1.10
C ASN A 19 4.23 -11.13 -1.08
N SER A 20 3.79 -10.58 0.05
CA SER A 20 2.50 -9.86 0.16
C SER A 20 2.58 -8.37 -0.17
N GLY A 21 3.77 -7.81 -0.39
CA GLY A 21 3.94 -6.37 -0.62
C GLY A 21 3.11 -5.84 -1.80
N ARG A 22 3.09 -6.57 -2.92
CA ARG A 22 2.28 -6.20 -4.10
C ARG A 22 0.77 -6.26 -3.82
N TYR A 23 0.33 -7.23 -3.02
CA TYR A 23 -1.06 -7.31 -2.58
C TYR A 23 -1.49 -6.07 -1.81
N PHE A 24 -0.73 -5.67 -0.79
CA PHE A 24 -1.07 -4.50 0.02
C PHE A 24 -1.03 -3.20 -0.78
N ARG A 25 -0.08 -3.06 -1.71
CA ARG A 25 -0.02 -1.93 -2.66
C ARG A 25 -1.24 -1.85 -3.55
N ALA A 26 -1.64 -2.96 -4.16
CA ALA A 26 -2.84 -3.04 -4.99
C ALA A 26 -4.10 -2.75 -4.17
N ARG A 27 -4.26 -3.36 -2.99
CA ARG A 27 -5.42 -3.18 -2.11
C ARG A 27 -5.54 -1.73 -1.63
N GLY A 28 -4.45 -1.14 -1.16
CA GLY A 28 -4.43 0.26 -0.71
C GLY A 28 -4.80 1.24 -1.81
N ASN A 29 -4.32 1.03 -3.05
CA ASN A 29 -4.68 1.87 -4.19
C ASN A 29 -6.10 1.63 -4.69
N TYR A 30 -6.59 0.39 -4.64
CA TYR A 30 -7.97 0.04 -4.95
C TYR A 30 -8.95 0.74 -4.01
N GLU A 31 -8.74 0.61 -2.70
CA GLU A 31 -9.56 1.28 -1.69
C GLU A 31 -9.45 2.81 -1.78
N ALA A 32 -8.25 3.33 -2.05
CA ALA A 32 -8.04 4.77 -2.25
C ALA A 32 -8.80 5.30 -3.47
N ALA A 33 -8.77 4.59 -4.59
CA ALA A 33 -9.42 4.96 -5.85
C ALA A 33 -10.94 4.97 -5.74
N GLN A 34 -11.52 4.03 -4.97
CA GLN A 34 -12.95 4.00 -4.69
C GLN A 34 -13.47 5.25 -3.96
N ARG A 35 -12.62 5.97 -3.23
CA ARG A 35 -13.00 7.22 -2.55
C ARG A 35 -13.08 8.43 -3.50
N GLY A 36 -12.74 8.27 -4.78
CA GLY A 36 -12.70 9.34 -5.76
C GLY A 36 -11.49 10.29 -5.59
N PRO A 37 -11.43 11.38 -6.38
CA PRO A 37 -10.37 12.39 -6.29
C PRO A 37 -10.47 13.17 -4.97
N GLY A 38 -9.90 12.59 -3.91
CA GLY A 38 -9.85 13.17 -2.57
C GLY A 38 -8.41 13.21 -2.07
N GLY A 39 -7.83 14.41 -2.08
CA GLY A 39 -6.51 14.70 -1.52
C GLY A 39 -6.41 14.35 -0.04
N ILE A 40 -5.20 13.98 0.36
CA ILE A 40 -4.83 13.54 1.70
C ILE A 40 -4.55 14.76 2.60
N TRP A 41 -5.04 14.77 3.85
CA TRP A 41 -4.23 14.74 5.10
C TRP A 41 -5.08 15.17 6.32
N ALA A 42 -5.61 14.21 7.07
CA ALA A 42 -6.15 14.50 8.40
C ALA A 42 -4.96 14.78 9.32
N ALA A 43 -4.99 15.91 10.03
CA ALA A 43 -3.94 16.45 10.90
C ALA A 43 -3.38 15.51 11.99
N LYS A 44 -3.85 14.26 12.04
CA LYS A 44 -3.67 13.29 13.13
C LYS A 44 -2.43 12.39 12.98
N ILE A 45 -1.76 12.34 11.82
CA ILE A 45 -0.63 11.42 11.58
C ILE A 45 0.75 12.05 11.90
N ILE A 46 0.98 13.34 11.64
CA ILE A 46 2.27 14.05 11.84
C ILE A 46 2.61 14.18 13.31
N SER A 47 1.62 14.16 14.21
CA SER A 47 1.87 14.42 15.63
C SER A 47 2.71 13.34 16.33
N ASN A 48 2.94 12.16 15.73
CA ASN A 48 3.51 11.04 16.50
C ASN A 48 4.59 10.16 15.86
N VAL A 49 4.98 10.28 14.58
CA VAL A 49 6.00 9.31 14.10
C VAL A 49 6.86 9.72 12.90
N GLY A 50 8.12 10.10 13.17
CA GLY A 50 9.14 10.29 12.13
C GLY A 50 9.57 8.99 11.46
N GLU A 51 9.69 7.88 12.21
CA GLU A 51 10.19 6.60 11.68
C GLU A 51 9.18 5.88 10.77
N TYR A 52 7.90 5.81 11.18
CA TYR A 52 6.87 5.17 10.35
C TYR A 52 6.52 6.01 9.12
N PHE A 53 6.75 7.33 9.14
CA PHE A 53 6.57 8.17 7.98
C PHE A 53 7.60 7.87 6.89
N GLN A 54 8.87 7.64 7.24
CA GLN A 54 9.88 7.19 6.27
C GLN A 54 9.51 5.84 5.65
N GLY A 55 9.03 4.88 6.45
CA GLY A 55 8.55 3.59 5.95
C GLY A 55 7.33 3.72 5.02
N LEU A 56 6.39 4.62 5.32
CA LEU A 56 5.29 4.93 4.42
C LEU A 56 5.78 5.55 3.11
N LEU A 57 6.69 6.51 3.16
CA LEU A 57 7.24 7.13 1.95
C LEU A 57 7.92 6.10 1.05
N GLN A 58 8.69 5.18 1.63
CA GLN A 58 9.24 4.03 0.88
C GLN A 58 8.15 3.14 0.31
N TYR A 59 7.10 2.84 1.10
CA TYR A 59 5.93 2.12 0.61
C TYR A 59 5.22 2.87 -0.53
N LEU A 60 5.20 4.20 -0.55
CA LEU A 60 4.63 4.97 -1.66
C LEU A 60 5.57 5.13 -2.85
N GLY A 61 6.74 4.48 -2.83
CA GLY A 61 7.67 4.45 -3.96
C GLY A 61 8.80 5.47 -3.90
N SER A 62 9.12 6.04 -2.73
CA SER A 62 10.25 6.98 -2.57
C SER A 62 11.61 6.29 -2.30
N SER A 63 11.74 4.97 -2.53
CA SER A 63 12.85 4.13 -2.04
C SER A 63 13.84 3.69 -3.13
N SER A 64 15.08 3.40 -2.72
CA SER A 64 16.20 2.88 -3.54
C SER A 64 16.12 1.36 -3.84
N GLU A 65 14.93 0.82 -4.07
CA GLU A 65 14.75 -0.59 -4.49
C GLU A 65 15.28 -0.82 -5.91
N ARG A 66 15.61 -2.08 -6.26
CA ARG A 66 16.03 -2.44 -7.63
C ARG A 66 14.96 -2.04 -8.65
N GLU A 67 15.36 -1.62 -9.85
CA GLU A 67 14.44 -1.12 -10.87
C GLU A 67 13.33 -2.12 -11.23
N GLU A 68 13.64 -3.41 -11.29
CA GLU A 68 12.66 -4.48 -11.55
C GLU A 68 11.60 -4.57 -10.46
N ASP A 69 12.02 -4.52 -9.19
CA ASP A 69 11.12 -4.53 -8.03
C ASP A 69 10.23 -3.29 -8.04
N GLN A 70 10.80 -2.12 -8.33
CA GLN A 70 10.05 -0.87 -8.48
C GLN A 70 9.00 -0.94 -9.59
N MET A 71 9.35 -1.46 -10.77
CA MET A 71 8.40 -1.64 -11.86
C MET A 71 7.26 -2.59 -11.47
N SER A 72 7.57 -3.69 -10.79
CA SER A 72 6.56 -4.64 -10.33
C SER A 72 5.61 -4.01 -9.29
N ASN A 73 6.16 -3.18 -8.39
CA ASN A 73 5.41 -2.46 -7.38
C ASN A 73 4.47 -1.42 -8.01
N ARG A 74 4.97 -0.61 -8.96
CA ARG A 74 4.15 0.36 -9.71
C ARG A 74 3.00 -0.31 -10.46
N ARG A 75 3.25 -1.45 -11.10
CA ARG A 75 2.19 -2.23 -11.78
C ARG A 75 1.09 -2.67 -10.83
N ALA A 76 1.44 -3.10 -9.61
CA ALA A 76 0.46 -3.48 -8.61
C ALA A 76 -0.38 -2.27 -8.12
N GLU A 77 0.27 -1.11 -7.93
CA GLU A 77 -0.41 0.14 -7.57
C GLU A 77 -1.38 0.59 -8.66
N GLU A 78 -0.95 0.56 -9.93
CA GLU A 78 -1.78 0.88 -11.09
C GLU A 78 -2.96 -0.07 -11.25
N TRP A 79 -2.73 -1.38 -11.07
CA TRP A 79 -3.76 -2.40 -11.08
C TRP A 79 -4.86 -2.08 -10.07
N GLY A 80 -4.48 -1.85 -8.81
CA GLY A 80 -5.43 -1.46 -7.77
C GLY A 80 -6.15 -0.16 -8.11
N ARG A 81 -5.41 0.88 -8.50
CA ARG A 81 -5.96 2.20 -8.83
C ARG A 81 -6.95 2.17 -10.00
N SER A 82 -6.77 1.23 -10.93
CA SER A 82 -7.69 1.01 -12.05
C SER A 82 -9.01 0.32 -11.66
N GLY A 83 -9.15 -0.10 -10.40
CA GLY A 83 -10.34 -0.80 -9.91
C GLY A 83 -10.30 -2.31 -10.15
N GLN A 84 -9.15 -2.88 -10.51
CA GLN A 84 -8.99 -4.32 -10.66
C GLN A 84 -8.77 -5.00 -9.31
N ASP A 85 -9.14 -6.29 -9.24
CA ASP A 85 -9.12 -7.07 -8.00
C ASP A 85 -7.70 -7.21 -7.42
N PRO A 86 -7.42 -6.69 -6.21
CA PRO A 86 -6.14 -6.84 -5.53
C PRO A 86 -5.75 -8.29 -5.25
N ASP A 87 -6.71 -9.20 -5.12
CA ASP A 87 -6.44 -10.61 -4.82
C ASP A 87 -5.64 -11.31 -5.93
N HIS A 88 -5.53 -10.71 -7.11
CA HIS A 88 -4.58 -11.11 -8.15
C HIS A 88 -3.14 -11.25 -7.63
N PHE A 89 -2.75 -10.44 -6.63
CA PHE A 89 -1.42 -10.49 -6.01
C PHE A 89 -1.39 -11.19 -4.65
N ARG A 90 -2.52 -11.73 -4.17
CA ARG A 90 -2.62 -12.31 -2.84
C ARG A 90 -1.80 -13.60 -2.75
N PRO A 91 -0.80 -13.68 -1.85
CA PRO A 91 -0.06 -14.92 -1.69
C PRO A 91 -0.91 -15.96 -0.95
N ALA A 92 -0.72 -17.23 -1.32
CA ALA A 92 -1.38 -18.35 -0.65
C ALA A 92 -1.05 -18.34 0.85
N GLY A 93 -2.06 -18.51 1.68
CA GLY A 93 -1.92 -18.52 3.14
C GLY A 93 -1.97 -17.15 3.83
N LEU A 94 -2.07 -16.03 3.09
CA LEU A 94 -2.28 -14.72 3.71
C LEU A 94 -3.60 -14.72 4.51
N PRO A 95 -3.60 -14.41 5.81
CA PRO A 95 -4.80 -14.45 6.64
C PRO A 95 -5.96 -13.64 6.04
N LYS A 96 -7.17 -14.21 6.01
CA LYS A 96 -8.36 -13.61 5.38
C LYS A 96 -8.80 -12.25 5.94
N LYS A 97 -8.28 -11.86 7.11
CA LYS A 97 -8.56 -10.54 7.70
C LYS A 97 -7.91 -9.39 6.93
N TYR A 98 -6.89 -9.70 6.12
CA TYR A 98 -6.20 -8.77 5.24
C TYR A 98 -6.81 -8.84 3.84
#